data_AF-A0A2D6QCK4-F1
#
_entry.id   AF-A0A2D6QCK4-F1
#
_cell.length_a   1.000
_cell.length_b   1.000
_cell.length_c   1.000
_cell.angle_alpha   90.00
_cell.angle_beta   90.00
_cell.angle_gamma   90.00
#
_symmetry.space_group_name_H-M   'P 1'
#
loop_
_entity.id
_entity.type
_entity.pdbx_description
1 polymer ?
#
loop_
_entity_poly.entity_id
_entity_poly.type
_entity_poly.pdbx_seq_one_letter_code
_entity_poly.pdbx_strand_id
1 'polypeptide(L)'
;MSLPPSTLLLADPATSASLLPWIAGASLGALIVIIWQLWRMNSALAEQAEQLDALQSLEEMAESLEAMVERSDELGRRRLEHVLIDIRDGQKRFEERWLAQVEKQGGGSGSMPGIDPGATSLSERITNRLLAMGFERIDVLSPVEEVEAMADGDGEVRVEARRGGVAHKGHVLLREGSIADVRLR
;
A
#
# COMPACT_ATOMS: atom_id res chain seq x y z
N MET A 1 95.57 -12.08 -30.93
CA MET A 1 94.54 -11.56 -29.99
C MET A 1 94.84 -10.10 -29.74
N SER A 2 94.17 -9.20 -30.48
CA SER A 2 94.31 -7.75 -30.37
C SER A 2 93.14 -7.18 -29.56
N LEU A 3 93.43 -6.56 -28.43
CA LEU A 3 92.45 -5.80 -27.65
C LEU A 3 92.15 -4.49 -28.37
N PRO A 4 90.88 -4.04 -28.45
CA PRO A 4 90.54 -2.76 -29.05
C PRO A 4 91.12 -1.61 -28.21
N PRO A 5 91.49 -0.49 -28.84
CA PRO A 5 91.95 0.69 -28.11
C PRO A 5 90.80 1.22 -27.26
N SER A 6 90.96 1.14 -25.94
CA SER A 6 90.17 1.89 -24.99
C SER A 6 90.37 3.37 -25.27
N THR A 7 89.54 3.94 -26.14
CA THR A 7 89.40 5.38 -26.32
C THR A 7 88.84 5.94 -25.03
N LEU A 8 89.75 6.23 -24.09
CA LEU A 8 89.54 7.14 -22.98
C LEU A 8 89.20 8.49 -23.62
N LEU A 9 87.89 8.71 -23.74
CA LEU A 9 87.30 9.95 -24.18
C LEU A 9 87.63 10.99 -23.10
N LEU A 10 88.80 11.62 -23.21
CA LEU A 10 89.13 12.84 -22.48
C LEU A 10 88.08 13.86 -22.90
N ALA A 11 87.02 13.97 -22.11
CA ALA A 11 86.01 15.00 -22.28
C ALA A 11 86.71 16.35 -22.17
N ASP A 12 86.73 17.10 -23.26
CA ASP A 12 87.25 18.47 -23.30
C ASP A 12 86.44 19.31 -22.28
N PRO A 13 87.08 19.92 -21.26
CA PRO A 13 86.38 20.66 -20.21
C PRO A 13 85.54 21.84 -20.76
N ALA A 14 85.86 22.33 -21.96
CA ALA A 14 85.06 23.35 -22.63
C ALA A 14 83.67 22.83 -23.05
N THR A 15 83.58 21.58 -23.52
CA THR A 15 82.30 20.97 -23.88
C THR A 15 81.43 20.62 -22.67
N SER A 16 82.02 20.16 -21.56
CA SER A 16 81.25 19.83 -20.34
C SER A 16 80.64 21.07 -19.67
N ALA A 17 81.31 22.22 -19.73
CA ALA A 17 80.79 23.49 -19.23
C ALA A 17 79.52 23.96 -19.97
N SER A 18 79.42 23.66 -21.27
CA SER A 18 78.27 24.06 -22.11
C SER A 18 77.02 23.20 -21.92
N LEU A 19 77.15 21.95 -21.45
CA LEU A 19 76.04 21.01 -21.29
C LEU A 19 75.35 21.10 -19.92
N LEU A 20 76.06 21.57 -18.89
CA LEU A 20 75.54 21.78 -17.54
C LEU A 20 74.20 22.55 -17.48
N PRO A 21 74.02 23.71 -18.14
CA PRO A 21 72.75 24.44 -18.09
C PRO A 21 71.59 23.67 -18.74
N TRP A 22 71.87 22.88 -19.78
CA TRP A 22 70.86 22.04 -20.43
C TRP A 22 70.40 20.89 -19.54
N ILE A 23 71.33 20.23 -18.85
CA ILE A 23 71.00 19.15 -17.90
C ILE A 23 70.22 19.71 -16.70
N ALA A 24 70.65 20.85 -16.16
CA ALA A 24 69.93 21.53 -15.08
C ALA A 24 68.51 21.92 -15.51
N GLY A 25 68.35 22.51 -16.70
CA GLY A 25 67.03 22.83 -17.27
C GLY A 25 66.15 21.60 -17.49
N ALA A 26 66.71 20.50 -18.02
CA ALA A 26 65.99 19.25 -18.22
C ALA A 26 65.54 18.63 -16.89
N SER A 27 66.40 18.64 -15.88
CA SER A 27 66.06 18.13 -14.53
C SER A 27 64.94 18.96 -13.87
N LEU A 28 64.99 20.29 -14.00
CA LEU A 28 63.94 21.17 -13.50
C LEU A 28 62.60 20.94 -14.22
N GLY A 29 62.63 20.81 -15.54
CA GLY A 29 61.45 20.49 -16.34
C GLY A 29 60.83 19.15 -15.94
N ALA A 30 61.66 18.12 -15.74
CA ALA A 30 61.22 16.82 -15.26
C ALA A 30 60.55 16.90 -13.87
N LEU A 31 61.13 17.67 -12.94
CA LEU A 31 60.55 17.89 -11.62
C LEU A 31 59.17 18.57 -11.69
N ILE A 32 59.02 19.58 -12.53
CA ILE A 32 57.73 20.26 -12.72
C ILE A 32 56.67 19.30 -13.26
N VAL A 33 57.02 18.46 -14.24
CA VAL A 33 56.09 17.46 -14.80
C VAL A 33 55.68 16.44 -13.73
N ILE A 34 56.63 15.97 -12.92
CA ILE A 34 56.34 15.03 -11.81
C ILE A 34 55.40 15.67 -10.78
N ILE A 35 55.68 16.91 -10.37
CA ILE A 35 54.83 17.64 -9.41
C ILE A 35 53.41 17.82 -9.98
N TRP A 36 53.30 18.19 -11.25
CA TRP A 36 52.01 18.34 -11.92
C TRP A 36 51.24 17.01 -12.00
N GLN A 37 51.94 15.91 -12.32
CA GLN A 37 51.34 14.58 -12.39
C GLN A 37 50.86 14.09 -11.02
N LEU A 38 51.65 14.32 -9.96
CA LEU A 38 51.26 13.98 -8.59
C LEU A 38 50.02 14.79 -8.15
N TRP A 39 49.99 16.08 -8.47
CA TRP A 39 48.84 16.92 -8.15
C TRP A 39 47.57 16.45 -8.87
N ARG A 40 47.69 16.11 -10.16
CA ARG A 40 46.59 15.54 -10.95
C ARG A 40 46.08 14.20 -10.42
N MET A 41 46.98 13.33 -9.94
CA MET A 41 46.57 12.07 -9.32
C MET A 41 45.87 12.29 -7.98
N ASN A 42 46.39 13.22 -7.17
CA ASN A 42 45.80 13.53 -5.87
C ASN A 42 44.40 14.14 -6.01
N SER A 43 44.17 15.01 -7.01
CA SER A 43 42.83 15.54 -7.30
C SER A 43 41.86 14.44 -7.74
N ALA A 44 42.32 13.49 -8.57
CA ALA A 44 41.48 12.37 -8.98
C ALA A 44 41.12 11.44 -7.81
N LEU A 45 42.06 11.22 -6.87
CA LEU A 45 41.80 10.47 -5.64
C LEU A 45 40.83 11.20 -4.71
N ALA A 46 40.90 12.53 -4.64
CA ALA A 46 39.98 13.32 -3.82
C ALA A 46 38.53 13.21 -4.34
N GLU A 47 38.32 13.28 -5.65
CA GLU A 47 37.00 13.07 -6.26
C GLU A 47 36.45 11.66 -5.97
N GLN A 48 37.30 10.64 -6.03
CA GLN A 48 36.89 9.27 -5.68
C GLN A 48 36.58 9.10 -4.20
N ALA A 49 37.32 9.76 -3.31
CA ALA A 49 37.05 9.75 -1.88
C ALA A 49 35.68 10.37 -1.55
N GLU A 50 35.31 11.48 -2.22
CA GLU A 50 34.00 12.11 -2.07
C GLU A 50 32.86 11.19 -2.55
N GLN A 51 33.07 10.46 -3.64
CA GLN A 51 32.09 9.47 -4.11
C GLN A 51 31.91 8.31 -3.14
N LEU A 52 32.98 7.82 -2.53
CA LEU A 52 32.92 6.76 -1.52
C LEU A 52 32.19 7.23 -0.25
N ASP A 53 32.46 8.45 0.19
CA ASP A 53 31.78 9.06 1.34
C ASP A 53 30.27 9.21 1.07
N ALA A 54 29.91 9.64 -0.15
CA ALA A 54 28.51 9.71 -0.56
C ALA A 54 27.85 8.31 -0.57
N LEU A 55 28.52 7.28 -1.07
CA LEU A 55 27.99 5.91 -1.06
C LEU A 55 27.85 5.36 0.37
N GLN A 56 28.82 5.61 1.24
CA GLN A 56 28.76 5.22 2.64
C GLN A 56 27.59 5.91 3.35
N SER A 57 27.37 7.20 3.08
CA SER A 57 26.21 7.92 3.65
C SER A 57 24.87 7.32 3.20
N LEU A 58 24.78 6.82 1.97
CA LEU A 58 23.58 6.15 1.46
C LEU A 58 23.35 4.80 2.14
N GLU A 59 24.42 4.05 2.41
CA GLU A 59 24.37 2.79 3.14
C GLU A 59 23.91 3.02 4.60
N GLU A 60 24.45 4.02 5.28
CA GLU A 60 24.02 4.41 6.63
C GLU A 60 22.53 4.85 6.66
N MET A 61 22.06 5.57 5.64
CA MET A 61 20.65 5.91 5.51
C MET A 61 19.77 4.67 5.28
N ALA A 62 20.22 3.71 4.48
CA ALA A 62 19.50 2.47 4.22
C ALA A 62 19.36 1.63 5.49
N GLU A 63 20.44 1.47 6.26
CA GLU A 63 20.41 0.77 7.56
C GLU A 63 19.47 1.46 8.56
N SER A 64 19.48 2.80 8.60
CA SER A 64 18.58 3.58 9.46
C SER A 64 17.11 3.36 9.09
N LEU A 65 16.80 3.36 7.80
CA LEU A 65 15.45 3.10 7.30
C LEU A 65 14.98 1.68 7.62
N GLU A 66 15.84 0.68 7.43
CA GLU A 66 15.53 -0.71 7.76
C GLU A 66 15.22 -0.86 9.27
N ALA A 67 16.04 -0.27 10.13
CA ALA A 67 15.79 -0.26 11.57
C ALA A 67 14.49 0.48 11.96
N MET A 68 14.10 1.52 11.23
CA MET A 68 12.82 2.21 11.43
C MET A 68 11.63 1.35 11.00
N VAL A 69 11.75 0.63 9.88
CA VAL A 69 10.71 -0.29 9.39
C VAL A 69 10.52 -1.44 10.37
N GLU A 70 11.58 -2.07 10.85
CA GLU A 70 11.49 -3.18 11.81
C GLU A 70 10.80 -2.74 13.13
N ARG A 71 11.12 -1.54 13.62
CA ARG A 71 10.44 -0.96 14.79
C ARG A 71 8.97 -0.66 14.52
N SER A 72 8.65 -0.14 13.33
CA SER A 72 7.28 0.15 12.91
C SER A 72 6.47 -1.14 12.79
N ASP A 73 7.04 -2.20 12.23
CA ASP A 73 6.38 -3.48 12.07
C ASP A 73 6.10 -4.15 13.42
N GLU A 74 7.03 -4.09 14.37
CA GLU A 74 6.79 -4.58 15.73
C GLU A 74 5.70 -3.77 16.45
N LEU A 75 5.67 -2.44 16.28
CA LEU A 75 4.59 -1.60 16.81
C LEU A 75 3.25 -1.90 16.13
N GLY A 76 3.26 -2.08 14.81
CA GLY A 76 2.10 -2.45 14.00
C GLY A 76 1.53 -3.80 14.43
N ARG A 77 2.40 -4.78 14.68
CA ARG A 77 2.04 -6.12 15.15
C ARG A 77 1.38 -6.06 16.52
N ARG A 78 1.99 -5.39 17.51
CA ARG A 78 1.39 -5.23 18.85
C ARG A 78 0.06 -4.49 18.81
N ARG A 79 -0.05 -3.47 17.96
CA ARG A 79 -1.30 -2.71 17.79
C ARG A 79 -2.40 -3.58 17.18
N LEU A 80 -2.08 -4.36 16.15
CA LEU A 80 -3.00 -5.31 15.55
C LEU A 80 -3.44 -6.38 16.54
N GLU A 81 -2.52 -6.93 17.33
CA GLU A 81 -2.86 -7.89 18.40
C GLU A 81 -3.83 -7.28 19.42
N HIS A 82 -3.59 -6.04 19.86
CA HIS A 82 -4.49 -5.36 20.80
C HIS A 82 -5.88 -5.11 20.20
N VAL A 83 -5.95 -4.61 18.95
CA VAL A 83 -7.22 -4.37 18.25
C VAL A 83 -8.00 -5.67 18.06
N LEU A 84 -7.33 -6.78 17.75
CA LEU A 84 -7.99 -8.09 17.63
C LEU A 84 -8.55 -8.58 18.96
N ILE A 85 -7.82 -8.38 20.07
CA ILE A 85 -8.31 -8.68 21.43
C ILE A 85 -9.55 -7.83 21.74
N ASP A 86 -9.50 -6.52 21.48
CA ASP A 86 -10.61 -5.61 21.73
C ASP A 86 -11.86 -5.98 20.92
N ILE A 87 -11.69 -6.36 19.65
CA ILE A 87 -12.80 -6.82 18.79
C ILE A 87 -13.41 -8.11 19.34
N ARG A 88 -12.57 -9.10 19.69
CA ARG A 88 -13.03 -10.37 20.25
C ARG A 88 -13.79 -10.17 21.56
N ASP A 89 -13.26 -9.35 22.45
CA ASP A 89 -13.87 -9.05 23.73
C ASP A 89 -15.17 -8.23 23.54
N GLY A 90 -15.21 -7.36 22.53
CA GLY A 90 -16.41 -6.66 22.09
C GLY A 90 -17.51 -7.59 21.60
N GLN A 91 -17.16 -8.59 20.77
CA GLN A 91 -18.08 -9.64 20.29
C GLN A 91 -18.64 -10.45 21.46
N LYS A 92 -17.79 -10.91 22.39
CA LYS A 92 -18.23 -11.65 23.57
C LYS A 92 -19.22 -10.84 24.42
N ARG A 93 -18.93 -9.57 24.69
CA ARG A 93 -19.84 -8.68 25.43
C ARG A 93 -21.13 -8.39 24.67
N PHE A 94 -21.10 -8.41 23.35
CA PHE A 94 -22.28 -8.24 22.51
C PHE A 94 -23.15 -9.50 22.58
N GLU A 95 -22.57 -10.70 22.46
CA GLU A 95 -23.26 -11.98 22.65
C GLU A 95 -23.89 -12.10 24.03
N GLU A 96 -23.16 -11.76 25.10
CA GLU A 96 -23.69 -11.76 26.48
C GLU A 96 -24.90 -10.82 26.62
N ARG A 97 -24.81 -9.62 26.05
CA ARG A 97 -25.93 -8.65 26.05
C ARG A 97 -27.12 -9.15 25.23
N TRP A 98 -26.86 -9.77 24.09
CA TRP A 98 -27.89 -10.34 23.23
C TRP A 98 -28.62 -11.48 23.94
N LEU A 99 -27.88 -12.42 24.54
CA LEU A 99 -28.45 -13.53 25.32
C LEU A 99 -29.29 -13.00 26.50
N ALA A 100 -28.79 -12.02 27.25
CA ALA A 100 -29.55 -11.40 28.34
C ALA A 100 -30.83 -10.70 27.85
N GLN A 101 -30.84 -10.15 26.64
CA GLN A 101 -32.04 -9.56 26.04
C GLN A 101 -33.05 -10.62 25.60
N VAL A 102 -32.57 -11.73 25.01
CA VAL A 102 -33.41 -12.88 24.64
C VAL A 102 -34.00 -13.54 25.88
N GLU A 103 -33.24 -13.72 26.96
CA GLU A 103 -33.76 -14.25 28.22
C GLU A 103 -34.82 -13.34 28.85
N LYS A 104 -34.62 -12.02 28.79
CA LYS A 104 -35.64 -11.05 29.24
C LYS A 104 -36.92 -11.10 28.40
N GLN A 105 -36.81 -11.35 27.10
CA GLN A 105 -37.98 -11.57 26.24
C GLN A 105 -38.63 -12.94 26.47
N GLY A 106 -37.85 -14.00 26.74
CA GLY A 106 -38.34 -15.36 26.96
C GLY A 106 -38.90 -15.62 28.37
N GLY A 107 -38.48 -14.85 29.39
CA GLY A 107 -38.98 -14.96 30.76
C GLY A 107 -40.32 -14.25 31.00
N GLY A 108 -40.82 -13.49 30.03
CA GLY A 108 -42.11 -12.83 30.06
C GLY A 108 -43.15 -13.55 29.20
N SER A 109 -43.87 -14.49 29.81
CA SER A 109 -45.13 -15.07 29.30
C SER A 109 -45.03 -15.97 28.06
N GLY A 110 -45.58 -17.18 28.21
CA GLY A 110 -45.86 -18.09 27.11
C GLY A 110 -46.77 -17.45 26.07
N SER A 111 -46.16 -16.95 25.00
CA SER A 111 -46.70 -16.89 23.66
C SER A 111 -45.49 -16.66 22.79
N MET A 112 -45.11 -17.65 21.99
CA MET A 112 -44.37 -17.33 20.78
C MET A 112 -45.15 -16.20 20.11
N PRO A 113 -44.54 -15.04 19.81
CA PRO A 113 -45.06 -14.20 18.77
C PRO A 113 -44.96 -15.09 17.53
N GLY A 114 -46.08 -15.73 17.19
CA GLY A 114 -46.32 -16.10 15.81
C GLY A 114 -45.97 -14.85 15.03
N ILE A 115 -45.00 -14.99 14.14
CA ILE A 115 -44.80 -14.02 13.07
C ILE A 115 -46.16 -14.00 12.38
N ASP A 116 -47.03 -13.06 12.77
CA ASP A 116 -48.29 -12.82 12.11
C ASP A 116 -47.90 -12.40 10.69
N PRO A 117 -48.21 -13.20 9.65
CA PRO A 117 -47.87 -12.83 8.27
C PRO A 117 -48.57 -11.53 7.82
N GLY A 118 -49.49 -11.01 8.64
CA GLY A 118 -50.23 -9.76 8.46
C GLY A 118 -49.67 -8.54 9.20
N ALA A 119 -48.62 -8.66 10.03
CA ALA A 119 -48.05 -7.51 10.75
C ALA A 119 -46.81 -6.90 10.07
N THR A 120 -46.22 -7.61 9.09
CA THR A 120 -45.07 -7.15 8.32
C THR A 120 -45.56 -6.32 7.14
N SER A 121 -45.12 -5.07 7.04
CA SER A 121 -45.53 -4.17 5.94
C SER A 121 -45.21 -4.81 4.57
N LEU A 122 -46.05 -4.58 3.56
CA LEU A 122 -45.83 -5.15 2.22
C LEU A 122 -44.44 -4.77 1.65
N SER A 123 -43.99 -3.55 1.94
CA SER A 123 -42.66 -3.04 1.61
C SER A 123 -41.53 -3.92 2.20
N GLU A 124 -41.68 -4.33 3.46
CA GLU A 124 -40.70 -5.19 4.14
C GLU A 124 -40.73 -6.62 3.58
N ARG A 125 -41.91 -7.15 3.21
CA ARG A 125 -42.02 -8.44 2.51
C ARG A 125 -41.30 -8.41 1.15
N ILE A 126 -41.48 -7.33 0.39
CA ILE A 126 -40.78 -7.10 -0.89
C ILE A 126 -39.27 -7.04 -0.66
N THR A 127 -38.84 -6.26 0.33
CA THR A 127 -37.41 -6.10 0.69
C THR A 127 -36.79 -7.44 1.06
N ASN A 128 -37.41 -8.20 1.96
CA ASN A 128 -36.91 -9.52 2.37
C ASN A 128 -36.83 -10.51 1.20
N ARG A 129 -37.81 -10.47 0.28
CA ARG A 129 -37.80 -11.30 -0.92
C ARG A 129 -36.64 -10.95 -1.85
N LEU A 130 -36.36 -9.66 -2.06
CA LEU A 130 -35.25 -9.19 -2.89
C LEU A 130 -33.88 -9.51 -2.26
N LEU A 131 -33.74 -9.34 -0.95
CA LEU A 131 -32.54 -9.73 -0.20
C LEU A 131 -32.27 -11.24 -0.35
N ALA A 132 -33.30 -12.09 -0.23
CA ALA A 132 -33.17 -13.53 -0.39
C ALA A 132 -32.73 -13.96 -1.81
N MET A 133 -32.96 -13.12 -2.82
CA MET A 133 -32.48 -13.33 -4.20
C MET A 133 -31.07 -12.78 -4.45
N GLY A 134 -30.42 -12.22 -3.42
CA GLY A 134 -29.06 -11.68 -3.48
C GLY A 134 -28.97 -10.24 -3.99
N PHE A 135 -30.06 -9.48 -3.91
CA PHE A 135 -30.01 -8.04 -4.11
C PHE A 135 -29.67 -7.31 -2.81
N GLU A 136 -29.08 -6.13 -2.92
CA GLU A 136 -28.58 -5.29 -1.84
C GLU A 136 -28.98 -3.83 -2.13
N ARG A 137 -29.08 -2.97 -1.11
CA ARG A 137 -29.51 -1.55 -1.24
C ARG A 137 -30.80 -1.40 -2.08
N ILE A 138 -31.91 -1.85 -1.51
CA ILE A 138 -33.23 -1.86 -2.14
C ILE A 138 -33.96 -0.56 -1.80
N ASP A 139 -34.38 0.18 -2.82
CA ASP A 139 -35.20 1.38 -2.73
C ASP A 139 -36.56 1.12 -3.39
N VAL A 140 -37.64 1.28 -2.64
CA VAL A 140 -39.02 1.21 -3.17
C VAL A 140 -39.38 2.58 -3.72
N LEU A 141 -39.61 2.65 -5.03
CA LEU A 141 -39.88 3.90 -5.75
C LEU A 141 -41.38 4.26 -5.80
N SER A 142 -42.25 3.30 -5.48
CA SER A 142 -43.69 3.56 -5.35
C SER A 142 -44.01 4.24 -4.01
N PRO A 143 -44.95 5.20 -3.97
CA PRO A 143 -45.41 5.83 -2.73
C PRO A 143 -45.92 4.80 -1.72
N VAL A 144 -45.63 4.99 -0.43
CA VAL A 144 -45.98 4.05 0.64
C VAL A 144 -47.49 3.80 0.70
N GLU A 145 -48.30 4.84 0.50
CA GLU A 145 -49.77 4.77 0.50
C GLU A 145 -50.31 3.86 -0.63
N GLU A 146 -49.70 3.90 -1.81
CA GLU A 146 -50.07 3.03 -2.95
C GLU A 146 -49.64 1.58 -2.70
N VAL A 147 -48.46 1.38 -2.10
CA VAL A 147 -47.94 0.05 -1.75
C VAL A 147 -48.83 -0.60 -0.70
N GLU A 148 -49.28 0.14 0.31
CA GLU A 148 -50.18 -0.38 1.34
C GLU A 148 -51.58 -0.65 0.80
N ALA A 149 -52.11 0.18 -0.11
CA ALA A 149 -53.39 -0.09 -0.77
C ALA A 149 -53.38 -1.38 -1.62
N MET A 150 -52.21 -1.79 -2.11
CA MET A 150 -52.00 -3.04 -2.85
C MET A 150 -51.77 -4.26 -1.94
N ALA A 151 -51.77 -4.09 -0.61
CA ALA A 151 -51.54 -5.20 0.32
C ALA A 151 -52.65 -6.26 0.30
N ASP A 152 -53.87 -5.90 -0.10
CA ASP A 152 -55.03 -6.80 -0.21
C ASP A 152 -55.46 -7.02 -1.68
N GLY A 153 -54.68 -6.54 -2.65
CA GLY A 153 -55.04 -6.52 -4.06
C GLY A 153 -53.94 -6.96 -5.02
N ASP A 154 -54.20 -6.77 -6.30
CA ASP A 154 -53.23 -6.97 -7.38
C ASP A 154 -52.57 -5.63 -7.71
N GLY A 155 -51.27 -5.66 -8.00
CA GLY A 155 -50.53 -4.43 -8.22
C GLY A 155 -49.11 -4.63 -8.75
N GLU A 156 -48.48 -3.51 -9.10
CA GLU A 156 -47.10 -3.47 -9.55
C GLU A 156 -46.35 -2.42 -8.72
N VAL A 157 -45.33 -2.84 -7.98
CA VAL A 157 -44.49 -1.98 -7.15
C VAL A 157 -43.16 -1.74 -7.84
N ARG A 158 -42.81 -0.47 -8.08
CA ARG A 158 -41.54 -0.09 -8.69
C ARG A 158 -40.43 -0.13 -7.65
N VAL A 159 -39.33 -0.79 -8.00
CA VAL A 159 -38.18 -0.95 -7.11
C VAL A 159 -36.87 -0.74 -7.85
N GLU A 160 -35.88 -0.26 -7.13
CA GLU A 160 -34.48 -0.18 -7.54
C GLU A 160 -33.64 -0.98 -6.55
N ALA A 161 -32.78 -1.85 -7.03
CA ALA A 161 -31.92 -2.68 -6.17
C ALA A 161 -30.57 -2.92 -6.84
N ARG A 162 -29.53 -3.20 -6.06
CA ARG A 162 -28.19 -3.52 -6.57
C ARG A 162 -27.87 -5.00 -6.44
N ARG A 163 -27.13 -5.55 -7.40
CA ARG A 163 -26.55 -6.89 -7.30
C ARG A 163 -25.14 -6.90 -7.87
N GLY A 164 -24.17 -7.33 -7.07
CA GLY A 164 -22.76 -7.30 -7.49
C GLY A 164 -22.27 -5.90 -7.90
N GLY A 165 -22.80 -4.85 -7.27
CA GLY A 165 -22.44 -3.45 -7.57
C GLY A 165 -23.17 -2.80 -8.75
N VAL A 166 -23.95 -3.55 -9.54
CA VAL A 166 -24.76 -3.02 -10.65
C VAL A 166 -26.17 -2.69 -10.16
N ALA A 167 -26.69 -1.52 -10.53
CA ALA A 167 -28.07 -1.12 -10.21
C ALA A 167 -29.04 -1.68 -11.24
N HIS A 168 -30.08 -2.34 -10.76
CA HIS A 168 -31.16 -2.92 -11.53
C HIS A 168 -32.48 -2.22 -11.17
N LYS A 169 -33.23 -1.81 -12.18
CA LYS A 169 -34.53 -1.17 -12.01
C LYS A 169 -35.61 -2.09 -12.55
N GLY A 170 -36.75 -2.10 -11.88
CA GLY A 170 -37.86 -2.91 -12.35
C GLY A 170 -39.05 -2.88 -11.43
N HIS A 171 -39.81 -3.97 -11.47
CA HIS A 171 -41.07 -4.06 -10.75
C HIS A 171 -41.28 -5.42 -10.12
N VAL A 172 -42.04 -5.39 -9.03
CA VAL A 172 -42.54 -6.56 -8.32
C VAL A 172 -44.03 -6.65 -8.57
N LEU A 173 -44.46 -7.76 -9.15
CA LEU A 173 -45.86 -8.05 -9.42
C LEU A 173 -46.48 -8.70 -8.17
N LEU A 174 -47.57 -8.11 -7.71
CA LEU A 174 -48.35 -8.56 -6.58
C LEU A 174 -49.65 -9.18 -7.08
N ARG A 175 -50.03 -10.31 -6.49
CA ARG A 175 -51.36 -10.91 -6.64
C ARG A 175 -51.94 -11.26 -5.29
N GLU A 176 -53.14 -10.78 -5.00
CA GLU A 176 -53.84 -11.01 -3.73
C GLU A 176 -52.93 -10.74 -2.51
N GLY A 177 -52.17 -9.63 -2.56
CA GLY A 177 -51.25 -9.25 -1.48
C GLY A 177 -49.95 -10.04 -1.37
N SER A 178 -49.74 -11.02 -2.26
CA SER A 178 -48.56 -11.89 -2.30
C SER A 178 -47.66 -11.58 -3.50
N ILE A 179 -46.36 -11.77 -3.34
CA ILE A 179 -45.37 -11.53 -4.42
C ILE A 179 -45.46 -12.66 -5.44
N ALA A 180 -45.96 -12.35 -6.63
CA ALA A 180 -46.16 -13.31 -7.71
C ALA A 180 -44.93 -13.45 -8.62
N ASP A 181 -44.31 -12.34 -9.00
CA ASP A 181 -43.16 -12.32 -9.92
C ASP A 181 -42.29 -11.08 -9.67
N VAL A 182 -40.99 -11.18 -9.99
CA VAL A 182 -40.03 -10.08 -9.84
C VAL A 182 -39.26 -9.91 -11.14
N ARG A 183 -39.41 -8.73 -11.76
CA ARG A 183 -38.77 -8.41 -13.04
C ARG A 183 -37.83 -7.23 -12.87
N LEU A 184 -36.55 -7.54 -12.70
CA LEU A 184 -35.46 -6.56 -12.57
C LEU A 184 -34.56 -6.64 -13.81
N ARG A 185 -34.22 -5.48 -14.38
CA ARG A 185 -33.29 -5.34 -15.50
C ARG A 185 -32.12 -4.45 -15.12
#